data_AF-A0A7W8JMW3-F1
#
_entry.id   AF-A0A7W8JMW3-F1
#
_cell.length_a   1.000
_cell.length_b   1.000
_cell.length_c   1.000
_cell.angle_alpha   90.00
_cell.angle_beta   90.00
_cell.angle_gamma   90.00
#
_symmetry.space_group_name_H-M   'P 1'
#
loop_
_entity.id
_entity.type
_entity.pdbx_description
1 polymer ?
#
loop_
_entity_poly.entity_id
_entity_poly.type
_entity_poly.pdbx_seq_one_letter_code
_entity_poly.pdbx_strand_id
1 'polypeptide(L)'
;MRRKGELETRLSAWACEYLAAIKSEQTNAPSVCSIAAEVEQAVRTLEIQPHGRFSALALRYEYSPGNEPVDLKMRRLRRLGLEINSAAKYSQLLREARQHVAAWLHIPFAGELDQRFMTTLGSPDGRLQEA
;
A
#
# COMPACT_ATOMS: atom_id res chain seq x y z
N MET A 1 13.35 16.64 -9.43
CA MET A 1 13.63 15.39 -8.68
C MET A 1 12.89 15.45 -7.34
N ARG A 2 11.69 14.86 -7.25
CA ARG A 2 10.89 14.90 -5.99
C ARG A 2 11.44 13.84 -5.03
N ARG A 3 11.88 14.26 -3.84
CA ARG A 3 12.35 13.38 -2.76
C ARG A 3 11.24 12.35 -2.47
N LYS A 4 11.49 11.06 -2.68
CA LYS A 4 10.62 10.01 -2.12
C LYS A 4 10.60 10.24 -0.61
N GLY A 5 9.41 10.42 -0.03
CA GLY A 5 9.27 10.57 1.42
C GLY A 5 9.84 9.34 2.13
N GLU A 6 10.37 9.51 3.33
CA GLU A 6 11.01 8.45 4.11
C GLU A 6 10.14 7.18 4.20
N LEU A 7 8.82 7.36 4.36
CA LEU A 7 7.85 6.28 4.36
C LEU A 7 7.86 5.43 3.08
N GLU A 8 7.90 6.04 1.90
CA GLU A 8 7.89 5.33 0.62
C GLU A 8 9.19 4.54 0.43
N THR A 9 10.31 5.05 0.92
CA THR A 9 11.59 4.33 0.92
C THR A 9 11.52 3.09 1.80
N ARG A 10 10.97 3.21 3.02
CA ARG A 10 10.81 2.07 3.93
C ARG A 10 9.80 1.04 3.42
N LEU A 11 8.67 1.48 2.86
CA LEU A 11 7.68 0.59 2.23
C LEU A 11 8.26 -0.13 1.01
N SER A 12 9.09 0.55 0.21
CA SER A 12 9.78 -0.07 -0.93
C SER A 12 10.80 -1.13 -0.48
N ALA A 13 11.55 -0.86 0.60
CA ALA A 13 12.49 -1.82 1.17
C ALA A 13 11.76 -3.05 1.73
N TRP A 14 10.68 -2.83 2.48
CA TRP A 14 9.79 -3.90 2.94
C TRP A 14 9.24 -4.73 1.78
N ALA A 15 8.78 -4.09 0.70
CA ALA A 15 8.32 -4.80 -0.48
C ALA A 15 9.41 -5.73 -1.03
N CYS A 16 10.64 -5.23 -1.23
CA CYS A 16 11.74 -6.05 -1.72
C CYS A 16 12.02 -7.29 -0.84
N GLU A 17 12.03 -7.12 0.49
CA GLU A 17 12.25 -8.23 1.43
C GLU A 17 11.06 -9.19 1.50
N TYR A 18 9.83 -8.67 1.50
CA TYR A 18 8.60 -9.46 1.48
C TYR A 18 8.50 -10.32 0.22
N LEU A 19 8.93 -9.78 -0.92
CA LEU A 19 9.01 -10.49 -2.19
C LEU A 19 10.06 -11.59 -2.19
N ALA A 20 11.23 -11.33 -1.60
CA ALA A 20 12.25 -12.34 -1.40
C ALA A 20 11.70 -13.49 -0.54
N ALA A 21 11.00 -13.16 0.55
CA ALA A 21 10.38 -14.14 1.44
C ALA A 21 9.27 -14.97 0.76
N ILE A 22 8.47 -14.40 -0.14
CA ILE A 22 7.44 -15.17 -0.89
C ILE A 22 8.09 -16.13 -1.90
N LYS A 23 9.16 -15.70 -2.58
CA LYS A 23 9.83 -16.51 -3.60
C LYS A 23 10.70 -17.62 -2.99
N SER A 24 11.21 -17.39 -1.79
CA SER A 24 11.94 -18.38 -1.01
C SER A 24 10.95 -19.18 -0.17
N GLU A 25 10.41 -20.30 -0.68
CA GLU A 25 9.48 -21.20 0.02
C GLU A 25 10.00 -21.80 1.35
N GLN A 26 11.16 -21.38 1.85
CA GLN A 26 11.69 -21.82 3.14
C GLN A 26 12.63 -20.78 3.76
N THR A 27 12.44 -20.58 5.07
CA THR A 27 13.41 -20.11 6.07
C THR A 27 14.17 -18.82 5.76
N ASN A 28 13.53 -17.68 5.98
CA ASN A 28 14.27 -16.58 6.59
C ASN A 28 13.35 -15.85 7.56
N ALA A 29 13.56 -16.07 8.85
CA ALA A 29 12.94 -15.22 9.85
C ALA A 29 13.35 -13.79 9.51
N PRO A 30 12.41 -12.82 9.42
CA PRO A 30 12.78 -11.44 9.21
C PRO A 30 13.79 -11.09 10.31
N SER A 31 14.98 -10.61 9.92
CA SER A 31 15.99 -10.20 10.89
C SER A 31 15.31 -9.22 11.85
N VAL A 32 15.30 -9.53 13.14
CA VAL A 32 14.48 -8.87 14.19
C VAL A 32 14.81 -7.36 14.34
N CYS A 33 15.76 -6.84 13.56
CA CYS A 33 16.19 -5.44 13.48
C CYS A 33 16.23 -4.87 12.04
N SER A 34 15.54 -5.46 11.06
CA SER A 34 15.41 -4.82 9.73
C SER A 34 14.23 -3.84 9.71
N ILE A 35 14.38 -2.75 8.95
CA ILE A 35 13.29 -1.80 8.63
C ILE A 35 12.09 -2.55 8.04
N ALA A 36 12.31 -3.59 7.25
CA ALA A 36 11.23 -4.42 6.73
C ALA A 36 10.50 -5.20 7.82
N ALA A 37 11.20 -5.64 8.86
CA ALA A 37 10.58 -6.31 10.00
C ALA A 37 9.69 -5.35 10.81
N GLU A 38 10.12 -4.10 10.99
CA GLU A 38 9.33 -3.06 11.64
C GLU A 38 8.06 -2.73 10.84
N VAL A 39 8.17 -2.59 9.51
CA VAL A 39 7.02 -2.38 8.62
C VAL A 39 6.09 -3.59 8.64
N GLU A 40 6.62 -4.82 8.57
CA GLU A 40 5.83 -6.05 8.64
C GLU A 40 5.07 -6.16 9.97
N GLN A 41 5.70 -5.77 11.08
CA GLN A 41 5.05 -5.76 12.39
C GLN A 41 3.90 -4.74 12.45
N ALA A 42 4.08 -3.56 11.86
CA ALA A 42 3.03 -2.55 11.75
C ALA A 42 1.86 -3.07 10.89
N VAL A 43 2.16 -3.70 9.75
CA VAL A 43 1.14 -4.29 8.87
C VAL A 43 0.39 -5.43 9.55
N ARG A 44 1.09 -6.31 10.27
CA ARG A 44 0.44 -7.38 11.06
C ARG A 44 -0.44 -6.83 12.17
N THR A 45 0.01 -5.77 12.83
CA THR A 45 -0.79 -5.14 13.89
C THR A 45 -2.05 -4.49 13.32
N LEU A 46 -1.97 -3.90 12.14
CA LEU A 46 -3.14 -3.41 11.39
C LEU A 46 -4.05 -4.56 10.96
N GLU A 47 -3.49 -5.70 10.56
CA GLU A 47 -4.25 -6.87 10.10
C GLU A 47 -5.13 -7.50 11.20
N ILE A 48 -4.66 -7.47 12.45
CA ILE A 48 -5.38 -7.99 13.63
C ILE A 48 -6.58 -7.10 14.00
N GLN A 49 -6.56 -5.82 13.61
CA GLN A 49 -7.66 -4.90 13.95
C GLN A 49 -8.91 -5.21 13.12
N PRO A 50 -10.12 -5.15 13.73
CA PRO A 50 -11.38 -5.51 13.06
C PRO A 50 -11.67 -4.68 11.80
N HIS A 51 -11.19 -3.43 11.75
CA HIS A 51 -11.32 -2.54 10.60
C HIS A 51 -10.03 -2.40 9.78
N GLY A 52 -8.89 -2.88 10.29
CA GLY A 52 -7.58 -2.71 9.65
C GLY A 52 -7.20 -3.86 8.70
N ARG A 53 -7.84 -5.03 8.82
CA ARG A 53 -7.56 -6.21 7.98
C ARG A 53 -7.51 -5.89 6.48
N PHE A 54 -8.51 -5.17 5.97
CA PHE A 54 -8.58 -4.86 4.54
C PHE A 54 -7.60 -3.78 4.11
N SER A 55 -7.27 -2.83 5.00
CA SER A 55 -6.24 -1.81 4.77
C SER A 55 -4.86 -2.45 4.70
N ALA A 56 -4.55 -3.41 5.58
CA ALA A 56 -3.32 -4.20 5.53
C ALA A 56 -3.21 -5.02 4.23
N LEU A 57 -4.30 -5.68 3.81
CA LEU A 57 -4.35 -6.42 2.56
C LEU A 57 -4.19 -5.50 1.33
N ALA A 58 -4.84 -4.33 1.33
CA ALA A 58 -4.71 -3.36 0.25
C ALA A 58 -3.24 -2.92 0.08
N LEU A 59 -2.54 -2.67 1.19
CA LEU A 59 -1.12 -2.32 1.19
C LEU A 59 -0.27 -3.48 0.63
N ARG A 60 -0.50 -4.72 1.07
CA ARG A 60 0.20 -5.89 0.53
C ARG A 60 -0.01 -6.06 -0.97
N TYR A 61 -1.23 -5.85 -1.48
CA TYR A 61 -1.48 -5.89 -2.92
C TYR A 61 -0.81 -4.75 -3.68
N GLU A 62 -0.69 -3.57 -3.09
CA GLU A 62 -0.06 -2.42 -3.73
C GLU A 62 1.44 -2.62 -3.94
N TYR A 63 2.10 -3.24 -2.97
CA TYR A 63 3.54 -3.53 -2.99
C TYR A 63 3.87 -4.97 -3.47
N SER A 64 2.88 -5.71 -3.97
CA SER A 64 3.01 -7.05 -4.56
C SER A 64 3.76 -7.01 -5.91
N PRO A 65 4.44 -8.08 -6.36
CA PRO A 65 5.23 -8.07 -7.59
C PRO A 65 4.28 -8.27 -8.76
N GLY A 66 3.73 -7.18 -9.23
CA GLY A 66 2.80 -7.16 -10.33
C GLY A 66 2.25 -5.77 -10.35
N ASN A 67 2.55 -5.03 -11.40
CA ASN A 67 1.89 -3.75 -11.65
C ASN A 67 0.44 -4.03 -12.06
N GLU A 68 -0.29 -4.74 -11.21
CA GLU A 68 -1.66 -5.17 -11.42
C GLU A 68 -2.53 -3.91 -11.35
N PRO A 69 -3.44 -3.73 -12.33
CA PRO A 69 -4.39 -2.63 -12.27
C PRO A 69 -5.19 -2.69 -10.96
N VAL A 70 -5.52 -1.51 -10.45
CA VAL A 70 -6.29 -1.32 -9.22
C VAL A 70 -7.58 -2.15 -9.24
N ASP A 71 -8.24 -2.29 -10.39
CA ASP A 71 -9.44 -3.13 -10.57
C ASP A 71 -9.24 -4.60 -10.20
N LEU A 72 -8.08 -5.19 -10.50
CA LEU A 72 -7.78 -6.57 -10.14
C LEU A 72 -7.52 -6.70 -8.64
N LYS A 73 -6.82 -5.73 -8.05
CA LYS A 73 -6.60 -5.65 -6.59
C LYS A 73 -7.93 -5.51 -5.85
N MET A 74 -8.81 -4.62 -6.31
CA MET A 74 -10.19 -4.47 -5.80
C MET A 74 -11.02 -5.74 -5.97
N ARG A 75 -10.89 -6.45 -7.10
CA ARG A 75 -11.57 -7.74 -7.32
C ARG A 75 -11.11 -8.81 -6.33
N ARG A 76 -9.81 -8.87 -6.00
CA ARG A 76 -9.29 -9.78 -4.98
C ARG A 76 -9.83 -9.45 -3.59
N LEU A 77 -9.88 -8.16 -3.23
CA LEU A 77 -10.48 -7.73 -1.96
C LEU A 77 -11.98 -8.05 -1.88
N ARG A 78 -12.72 -7.92 -2.99
CA ARG A 78 -14.12 -8.37 -3.10
C ARG A 78 -14.31 -9.86 -2.87
N ARG A 79 -13.40 -10.70 -3.40
CA ARG A 79 -13.45 -12.16 -3.14
C ARG A 79 -13.22 -12.51 -1.67
N LEU A 80 -12.55 -11.64 -0.92
CA LEU A 80 -12.33 -11.79 0.52
C LEU A 80 -13.48 -11.23 1.37
N GLY A 81 -14.57 -10.78 0.73
CA GLY A 81 -15.78 -10.32 1.39
C GLY A 81 -15.87 -8.81 1.63
N LEU A 82 -14.93 -8.01 1.10
CA LEU A 82 -15.04 -6.55 1.20
C LEU A 82 -15.76 -5.95 -0.01
N GLU A 83 -16.86 -5.24 0.23
CA GLU A 83 -17.56 -4.48 -0.80
C GLU A 83 -16.78 -3.20 -1.17
N ILE A 84 -15.80 -3.36 -2.06
CA ILE A 84 -15.11 -2.25 -2.73
C ILE A 84 -15.72 -2.04 -4.11
N ASN A 85 -16.52 -0.98 -4.23
CA ASN A 85 -17.21 -0.61 -5.47
C ASN A 85 -16.60 0.63 -6.15
N SER A 86 -15.59 1.26 -5.53
CA SER A 86 -14.96 2.47 -6.07
C SER A 86 -13.46 2.50 -5.78
N ALA A 87 -12.70 3.05 -6.72
CA ALA A 87 -11.27 3.26 -6.55
C ALA A 87 -10.98 4.23 -5.39
N ALA A 88 -11.89 5.18 -5.10
CA ALA A 88 -11.81 6.04 -3.93
C ALA A 88 -11.78 5.26 -2.61
N LYS A 89 -12.62 4.21 -2.48
CA LYS A 89 -12.62 3.35 -1.29
C LYS A 89 -11.32 2.54 -1.17
N TYR A 90 -10.75 2.11 -2.30
CA TYR A 90 -9.43 1.46 -2.31
C TYR A 90 -8.30 2.42 -1.90
N SER A 91 -8.29 3.65 -2.43
CA SER A 91 -7.33 4.69 -2.04
C SER A 91 -7.44 5.05 -0.56
N GLN A 92 -8.66 5.10 -0.01
CA GLN A 92 -8.88 5.31 1.41
C GLN A 92 -8.23 4.22 2.27
N LEU A 93 -8.42 2.94 1.92
CA LEU A 93 -7.79 1.82 2.62
C LEU A 93 -6.25 1.90 2.57
N LEU A 94 -5.69 2.29 1.41
CA LEU A 94 -4.25 2.50 1.27
C LEU A 94 -3.77 3.66 2.13
N ARG A 95 -4.52 4.76 2.18
CA ARG A 95 -4.20 5.92 3.01
C ARG A 95 -4.20 5.56 4.49
N GLU A 96 -5.23 4.84 4.95
CA GLU A 96 -5.32 4.36 6.33
C GLU A 96 -4.14 3.45 6.68
N ALA A 97 -3.80 2.51 5.79
CA ALA A 97 -2.67 1.62 5.99
C ALA A 97 -1.33 2.38 6.07
N ARG A 98 -1.09 3.33 5.16
CA ARG A 98 0.13 4.15 5.16
C ARG A 98 0.21 5.06 6.38
N GLN A 99 -0.91 5.66 6.80
CA GLN A 99 -0.96 6.47 8.00
C GLN A 99 -0.66 5.64 9.25
N HIS A 100 -1.19 4.42 9.34
CA HIS A 100 -0.91 3.51 10.44
C HIS A 100 0.58 3.14 10.50
N VAL A 101 1.16 2.74 9.37
CA VAL A 101 2.60 2.40 9.30
C VAL A 101 3.47 3.62 9.61
N ALA A 102 3.12 4.80 9.11
CA ALA A 102 3.85 6.02 9.42
C ALA A 102 3.80 6.37 10.91
N ALA A 103 2.62 6.25 11.53
CA ALA A 103 2.46 6.47 12.97
C ALA A 103 3.27 5.46 13.79
N TRP A 104 3.27 4.19 13.38
CA TRP A 104 4.06 3.13 14.02
C TRP A 104 5.57 3.40 13.96
N LEU A 105 6.05 3.89 12.82
CA LEU A 105 7.46 4.20 12.59
C LEU A 105 7.85 5.60 13.09
N HIS A 106 6.94 6.34 13.73
CA HIS A 106 7.13 7.73 14.15
C HIS A 106 7.55 8.68 13.02
N ILE A 107 7.10 8.40 11.79
CA ILE A 107 7.40 9.22 10.61
C ILE A 107 6.26 10.24 10.42
N PRO A 108 6.58 11.54 10.23
CA PRO A 108 5.56 12.54 9.94
C PRO A 108 4.85 12.21 8.62
N PHE A 109 3.55 11.89 8.71
CA PHE A 109 2.72 11.61 7.54
C PHE A 109 2.09 12.91 7.04
N ALA A 110 2.77 13.60 6.12
CA ALA A 110 2.13 14.62 5.30
C ALA A 110 1.23 13.89 4.30
N GLY A 111 -0.09 13.95 4.46
CA GLY A 111 -1.08 13.26 3.62
C GLY A 111 -1.10 13.63 2.12
N GLU A 112 -0.03 14.25 1.60
CA GLU A 112 0.14 14.76 0.23
C GLU A 112 0.40 13.66 -0.83
N LEU A 113 0.55 12.39 -0.45
CA LEU A 113 0.69 11.31 -1.42
C LEU A 113 -0.61 10.99 -2.18
N ASP A 114 -1.75 11.57 -1.78
CA ASP A 114 -3.06 11.29 -2.37
C ASP A 114 -3.31 12.01 -3.72
N GLN A 115 -2.57 13.08 -4.04
CA GLN A 115 -2.78 13.77 -5.33
C GLN A 115 -2.32 12.94 -6.54
N ARG A 116 -1.34 12.06 -6.37
CA ARG A 116 -0.76 11.27 -7.49
C ARG A 116 -1.67 10.15 -7.99
N PHE A 117 -2.56 9.64 -7.14
CA PHE A 117 -3.52 8.58 -7.48
C PHE A 117 -4.88 9.14 -7.93
N MET A 118 -5.25 10.35 -7.50
CA MET A 118 -6.45 11.01 -8.01
C MET A 118 -6.29 11.48 -9.47
N THR A 119 -5.08 11.87 -9.91
CA THR A 119 -4.87 12.31 -11.31
C THR A 119 -4.92 11.16 -12.32
N THR A 120 -4.54 9.93 -11.94
CA THR A 120 -4.59 8.76 -12.82
C THR A 120 -5.96 8.08 -12.90
N LEU A 121 -6.89 8.43 -12.00
CA LEU A 121 -8.24 7.86 -11.95
C LEU A 121 -9.33 8.89 -12.33
N GLY A 122 -8.94 10.12 -12.65
CA GLY A 122 -9.83 11.23 -13.00
C GLY A 122 -9.38 11.98 -14.24
N SER A 123 -9.47 11.35 -15.42
CA SER A 123 -9.60 12.07 -16.68
C SER A 123 -10.59 11.35 -17.58
N PRO A 124 -11.89 11.66 -17.49
CA PRO A 124 -12.84 11.35 -18.55
C PRO A 124 -12.85 12.42 -19.66
N ASP A 125 -12.10 13.52 -19.56
CA ASP A 125 -12.19 14.61 -20.55
C ASP A 125 -10.85 14.80 -21.27
N GLY A 126 -10.66 14.02 -22.33
CA GLY A 126 -9.72 14.33 -23.40
C GLY A 126 -10.22 15.50 -24.26
N ARG A 127 -10.54 16.66 -23.63
CA ARG A 127 -10.60 17.91 -24.37
C ARG A 127 -9.18 18.36 -24.64
N LEU A 128 -8.74 18.04 -25.85
CA LEU A 128 -7.78 18.85 -26.57
C LEU A 128 -8.27 20.30 -26.51
N GLN A 129 -7.57 21.10 -25.72
CA GLN A 129 -7.59 22.54 -25.85
C GLN A 129 -6.15 22.97 -26.15
N GLU A 130 -6.04 23.95 -27.05
CA GLU A 130 -4.83 24.65 -27.50
C GLU A 130 -4.09 23.94 -28.66
N ALA A 131 -3.92 24.51 -29.86
CA ALA A 131 -4.06 25.88 -30.34
C ALA A 131 -4.40 25.89 -31.85
#